data_AF-A0A9D8REN7-F1
#
_entry.id   AF-A0A9D8REN7-F1
#
_cell.length_a   1.000
_cell.length_b   1.000
_cell.length_c   1.000
_cell.angle_alpha   90.00
_cell.angle_beta   90.00
_cell.angle_gamma   90.00
#
_symmetry.space_group_name_H-M   'P 1'
#
loop_
_entity.id
_entity.type
_entity.pdbx_description
1 polymer ?
#
loop_
_entity_poly.entity_id
_entity_poly.type
_entity_poly.pdbx_seq_one_letter_code
_entity_poly.pdbx_strand_id
1 'polypeptide(L)'
;MLLNVLDWLIAIICGIGYTTFRLLNCESFTASNIIISILLGLLCFVIAFVAGFLLIWLRFIFIALTINPKKEYKTPSKYYDRVFQQWFKYVCAFFRVKIKTSGTENLPKDKKYLAVCNHRSGFDAFLVAIAMAPEQVSFITKPENMAIPLAHNYMIRGLYLSIDRENTRNALKTIIKAIEYISQGIISVCVFPEGTRSKNGKLGEFKPGCLKIAEKAECPIAIFALQGTEHIMKNFPWRRTNVTIDMLKVIQPEEVAEKTTVDISDEIRSEMLKKLGE
;
A
#
# COMPACT_ATOMS: atom_id res chain seq x y z
N MET A 1 23.58 12.41 2.35
CA MET A 1 22.97 11.59 1.27
C MET A 1 21.94 12.38 0.44
N LEU A 2 22.13 13.70 0.26
CA LEU A 2 21.38 14.55 -0.69
C LEU A 2 22.29 15.19 -1.74
N LEU A 3 23.61 15.17 -1.52
CA LEU A 3 24.62 15.72 -2.42
C LEU A 3 24.65 15.00 -3.78
N ASN A 4 24.43 13.69 -3.84
CA ASN A 4 24.57 12.94 -5.09
C ASN A 4 23.50 13.25 -6.15
N VAL A 5 22.26 13.60 -5.78
CA VAL A 5 21.20 13.87 -6.79
C VAL A 5 21.45 15.22 -7.47
N LEU A 6 21.98 16.18 -6.73
CA LEU A 6 22.36 17.49 -7.26
C LEU A 6 23.53 17.34 -8.23
N ASP A 7 24.53 16.52 -7.90
CA ASP A 7 25.67 16.24 -8.79
C ASP A 7 25.22 15.55 -10.10
N TRP A 8 24.24 14.65 -10.03
CA TRP A 8 23.64 14.02 -11.22
C TRP A 8 22.85 15.01 -12.07
N LEU A 9 22.08 15.92 -11.46
CA LEU A 9 21.38 16.98 -12.18
C LEU A 9 22.36 17.96 -12.83
N ILE A 10 23.43 18.34 -12.13
CA ILE A 10 24.51 19.16 -12.66
C ILE A 10 25.19 18.45 -13.83
N ALA A 11 25.49 17.16 -13.74
CA ALA A 11 26.09 16.41 -14.83
C ALA A 11 25.18 16.32 -16.07
N ILE A 12 23.86 16.15 -15.89
CA ILE A 12 22.89 16.18 -16.99
C ILE A 12 22.83 17.58 -17.62
N ILE A 13 22.76 18.64 -16.81
CA ILE A 13 22.73 20.03 -17.28
C ILE A 13 24.04 20.38 -18.01
N CYS A 14 25.19 19.96 -17.49
CA CYS A 14 26.49 20.14 -18.13
C CYS A 14 26.63 19.31 -19.41
N GLY A 15 26.07 18.10 -19.46
CA GLY A 15 26.05 17.25 -20.65
C GLY A 15 25.21 17.85 -21.78
N ILE A 16 24.01 18.35 -21.44
CA ILE A 16 23.15 19.12 -22.35
C ILE A 16 23.89 20.40 -22.78
N GLY A 17 24.47 21.14 -21.83
CA GLY A 17 25.23 22.36 -22.10
C GLY A 17 26.44 22.14 -23.02
N TYR A 18 27.17 21.03 -22.85
CA TYR A 18 28.31 20.67 -23.70
C TYR A 18 27.87 20.27 -25.12
N THR A 19 26.76 19.55 -25.25
CA THR A 19 26.19 19.24 -26.57
C THR A 19 25.66 20.49 -27.26
N THR A 20 24.98 21.39 -26.54
CA THR A 20 24.55 22.69 -27.06
C THR A 20 25.76 23.57 -27.44
N PHE A 21 26.81 23.62 -26.63
CA PHE A 21 28.05 24.36 -26.91
C PHE A 21 28.79 23.82 -28.16
N ARG A 22 28.84 22.50 -28.33
CA ARG A 22 29.39 21.86 -29.54
C ARG A 22 28.57 22.20 -30.79
N LEU A 23 27.25 22.31 -30.68
CA LEU A 23 26.35 22.69 -31.78
C LEU A 23 26.49 24.17 -32.17
N LEU A 24 26.64 25.06 -31.18
CA LEU A 24 26.85 26.50 -31.41
C LEU A 24 28.21 26.81 -32.05
N ASN A 25 29.20 25.94 -31.84
CA ASN A 25 30.55 26.06 -32.43
C ASN A 25 30.76 25.20 -33.69
N CYS A 26 29.70 24.62 -34.27
CA CYS A 26 29.80 23.87 -35.51
C CYS A 26 29.55 24.81 -36.70
N GLU A 27 30.53 24.96 -37.60
CA GLU A 27 30.48 25.88 -38.75
C GLU A 27 29.35 25.59 -39.76
N SER A 28 28.60 24.47 -39.61
CA SER A 28 27.46 24.13 -40.46
C SER A 28 26.22 23.78 -39.61
N PHE A 29 25.39 24.79 -39.38
CA PHE A 29 24.10 24.68 -38.71
C PHE A 29 23.06 24.00 -39.63
N THR A 30 23.20 22.69 -39.83
CA THR A 30 22.28 21.89 -40.66
C THR A 30 21.14 21.34 -39.83
N ALA A 31 19.94 21.22 -40.42
CA ALA A 31 18.78 20.63 -39.76
C ALA A 31 19.05 19.21 -39.22
N SER A 32 19.91 18.44 -39.89
CA SER A 32 20.37 17.12 -39.44
C SER A 32 21.12 17.17 -38.11
N ASN A 33 22.02 18.15 -37.91
CA ASN A 33 22.78 18.28 -36.67
C ASN A 33 21.86 18.59 -35.47
N ILE A 34 20.84 19.43 -35.68
CA ILE A 34 19.83 19.74 -34.66
C ILE A 34 19.02 18.49 -34.29
N ILE A 35 18.54 17.75 -35.30
CA ILE A 35 17.76 16.52 -35.08
C ILE A 35 18.58 15.48 -34.32
N ILE A 36 19.84 15.26 -34.70
CA ILE A 36 20.74 14.31 -34.02
C ILE A 36 20.91 14.69 -32.56
N SER A 37 21.11 15.97 -32.24
CA SER A 37 21.27 16.40 -30.86
C SER A 37 19.99 16.28 -30.03
N ILE A 38 18.82 16.53 -30.61
CA ILE A 38 17.53 16.28 -29.93
C ILE A 38 17.38 14.78 -29.63
N LEU A 39 17.69 13.91 -30.60
CA LEU A 39 17.61 12.46 -30.42
C LEU A 39 18.60 11.95 -29.36
N LEU A 40 19.84 12.45 -29.36
CA LEU A 40 20.85 12.13 -28.35
C LEU A 40 20.41 12.61 -26.95
N GLY A 41 19.86 13.82 -26.84
CA GLY A 41 19.32 14.34 -25.59
C GLY A 41 18.18 13.48 -25.05
N LEU A 42 17.25 13.07 -25.92
CA LEU A 42 16.14 12.17 -25.56
C LEU A 42 16.65 10.79 -25.14
N LEU A 43 17.65 10.24 -25.84
CA LEU A 43 18.28 8.98 -25.48
C LEU A 43 18.96 9.06 -24.10
N CYS A 44 19.75 10.11 -23.84
CA CYS A 44 20.37 10.33 -22.54
C CYS A 44 19.33 10.46 -21.41
N PHE A 45 18.22 11.17 -21.67
CA PHE A 45 17.12 11.28 -20.72
C PHE A 45 16.49 9.91 -20.40
N VAL A 46 16.21 9.09 -21.42
CA VAL A 46 15.67 7.75 -21.24
C VAL A 46 16.65 6.86 -20.47
N ILE A 47 17.94 6.90 -20.79
CA ILE A 47 18.98 6.13 -20.07
C ILE A 47 19.03 6.54 -18.60
N ALA A 48 19.06 7.85 -18.30
CA ALA A 48 19.09 8.35 -16.93
C ALA A 48 17.82 7.95 -16.15
N PHE A 49 16.65 8.00 -16.79
CA PHE A 49 15.39 7.56 -16.19
C PHE A 49 15.41 6.06 -15.86
N VAL A 50 15.84 5.21 -16.81
CA VAL A 50 15.96 3.77 -16.60
C VAL A 50 16.98 3.45 -15.53
N ALA A 51 18.15 4.09 -15.55
CA ALA A 51 19.18 3.92 -14.53
C ALA A 51 18.67 4.31 -13.12
N GLY A 52 17.97 5.44 -13.00
CA GLY A 52 17.34 5.86 -11.75
C GLY A 52 16.31 4.86 -11.23
N PHE A 53 15.46 4.34 -12.12
CA PHE A 53 14.49 3.29 -11.79
C PHE A 53 15.19 2.01 -11.30
N LEU A 54 16.23 1.56 -12.00
CA LEU A 54 17.02 0.39 -11.62
C LEU A 54 17.69 0.58 -10.25
N LEU A 55 18.25 1.76 -9.96
CA LEU A 55 18.84 2.06 -8.65
C LEU A 55 17.83 1.98 -7.50
N ILE A 56 16.59 2.44 -7.72
CA ILE A 56 15.50 2.32 -6.74
C ILE A 56 15.17 0.84 -6.49
N TRP A 57 15.07 0.03 -7.56
CA TRP A 57 14.85 -1.41 -7.45
C TRP A 57 16.00 -2.12 -6.73
N LEU A 58 17.24 -1.82 -7.08
CA LEU A 58 18.43 -2.41 -6.45
C LEU A 58 18.46 -2.10 -4.95
N ARG A 59 18.13 -0.87 -4.56
CA ARG A 59 17.96 -0.50 -3.14
C ARG A 59 16.91 -1.37 -2.45
N PHE A 60 15.75 -1.56 -3.07
CA PHE A 60 14.67 -2.37 -2.50
C PHE A 60 15.05 -3.85 -2.39
N ILE A 61 15.73 -4.40 -3.39
CA ILE A 61 16.26 -5.77 -3.36
C ILE A 61 17.31 -5.91 -2.26
N PHE A 62 18.28 -5.00 -2.20
CA PHE A 62 19.36 -5.05 -1.21
C PHE A 62 18.82 -5.03 0.22
N ILE A 63 17.87 -4.14 0.52
CA ILE A 63 17.22 -4.08 1.84
C ILE A 63 16.37 -5.35 2.10
N ALA A 64 15.73 -5.92 1.08
CA ALA A 64 14.99 -7.17 1.25
C ALA A 64 15.93 -8.33 1.64
N LEU A 65 17.14 -8.39 1.06
CA LEU A 65 18.14 -9.42 1.34
C LEU A 65 18.70 -9.36 2.78
N THR A 66 18.60 -8.23 3.48
CA THR A 66 19.00 -8.14 4.90
C THR A 66 17.98 -8.76 5.86
N ILE A 67 16.80 -9.14 5.36
CA ILE A 67 15.72 -9.74 6.14
C ILE A 67 15.81 -11.25 6.03
N ASN A 68 15.76 -11.96 7.16
CA ASN A 68 15.71 -13.41 7.16
C ASN A 68 14.26 -13.88 6.97
N PRO A 69 13.88 -14.47 5.82
CA PRO A 69 12.50 -14.87 5.55
C PRO A 69 12.03 -16.02 6.44
N LYS A 70 12.95 -16.81 7.01
CA LYS A 70 12.63 -17.95 7.88
C LYS A 70 12.46 -17.56 9.34
N LYS A 71 12.80 -16.32 9.71
CA LYS A 71 12.71 -15.84 11.09
C LYS A 71 11.30 -15.35 11.38
N GLU A 72 10.71 -15.85 12.46
CA GLU A 72 9.50 -15.26 13.02
C GLU A 72 9.85 -13.98 13.79
N TYR A 73 9.25 -12.86 13.38
CA TYR A 73 9.40 -11.58 14.04
C TYR A 73 8.22 -11.36 15.00
N LYS A 74 8.52 -10.87 16.22
CA LYS A 74 7.50 -10.53 17.23
C LYS A 74 7.14 -9.05 17.26
N THR A 75 7.99 -8.19 16.72
CA THR A 75 7.81 -6.75 16.70
C THR A 75 7.87 -6.21 15.28
N PRO A 76 6.95 -5.31 14.90
CA PRO A 76 6.96 -4.69 13.59
C PRO A 76 8.13 -3.71 13.50
N SER A 77 8.60 -3.45 12.28
CA SER A 77 9.67 -2.48 12.06
C SER A 77 9.22 -1.29 11.25
N LYS A 78 9.22 -0.11 11.89
CA LYS A 78 8.97 1.17 11.22
C LYS A 78 9.89 1.40 10.02
N TYR A 79 11.14 0.94 10.08
CA TYR A 79 12.08 1.11 8.97
C TYR A 79 11.65 0.31 7.74
N TYR A 80 11.48 -1.01 7.87
CA TYR A 80 11.11 -1.87 6.73
C TYR A 80 9.72 -1.54 6.20
N ASP A 81 8.78 -1.20 7.08
CA ASP A 81 7.43 -0.77 6.72
C ASP A 81 7.46 0.54 5.90
N ARG A 82 8.25 1.55 6.31
CA ARG A 82 8.44 2.78 5.50
C ARG A 82 9.06 2.50 4.14
N VAL A 83 10.05 1.60 4.05
CA VAL A 83 10.66 1.21 2.77
C VAL A 83 9.62 0.57 1.86
N PHE A 84 8.78 -0.31 2.42
CA PHE A 84 7.69 -0.96 1.69
C PHE A 84 6.60 0.04 1.26
N GLN A 85 6.25 0.99 2.11
CA GLN A 85 5.32 2.06 1.75
C GLN A 85 5.90 3.01 0.69
N GLN A 86 7.20 3.31 0.72
CA GLN A 86 7.87 4.08 -0.34
C GLN A 86 7.78 3.37 -1.68
N TRP A 87 7.99 2.04 -1.68
CA TRP A 87 7.77 1.20 -2.86
C TRP A 87 6.36 1.39 -3.42
N PHE A 88 5.33 1.27 -2.58
CA PHE A 88 3.95 1.48 -3.04
C PHE A 88 3.64 2.92 -3.45
N LYS A 89 4.29 3.93 -2.87
CA LYS A 89 4.17 5.32 -3.33
C LYS A 89 4.73 5.49 -4.74
N TYR A 90 5.84 4.84 -5.08
CA TYR A 90 6.35 4.81 -6.45
C TYR A 90 5.41 4.09 -7.41
N VAL A 91 4.84 2.95 -6.98
CA VAL A 91 3.79 2.26 -7.75
C VAL A 91 2.58 3.18 -7.97
N CYS A 92 2.10 3.87 -6.94
CA CYS A 92 1.00 4.84 -7.06
C CYS A 92 1.34 5.98 -8.02
N ALA A 93 2.56 6.51 -7.96
CA ALA A 93 3.01 7.56 -8.89
C ALA A 93 3.04 7.05 -10.34
N PHE A 94 3.55 5.84 -10.57
CA PHE A 94 3.55 5.19 -11.88
C PHE A 94 2.13 4.99 -12.41
N PHE A 95 1.22 4.45 -11.59
CA PHE A 95 -0.19 4.27 -11.94
C PHE A 95 -1.03 5.56 -11.92
N ARG A 96 -0.41 6.73 -11.68
CA ARG A 96 -1.06 8.04 -11.63
C ARG A 96 -2.23 8.06 -10.63
N VAL A 97 -2.02 7.46 -9.46
CA VAL A 97 -3.00 7.40 -8.36
C VAL A 97 -2.78 8.57 -7.41
N LYS A 98 -3.85 9.30 -7.09
CA LYS A 98 -3.87 10.33 -6.04
C LYS A 98 -4.74 9.85 -4.89
N ILE A 99 -4.13 9.62 -3.74
CA ILE A 99 -4.81 9.17 -2.52
C ILE A 99 -5.28 10.40 -1.73
N LYS A 100 -6.51 10.38 -1.26
CA LYS A 100 -7.07 11.31 -0.27
C LYS A 100 -7.55 10.51 0.93
N THR A 101 -7.17 10.95 2.12
CA THR A 101 -7.57 10.33 3.38
C THR A 101 -8.41 11.31 4.18
N SER A 102 -9.42 10.82 4.89
CA SER A 102 -10.22 11.62 5.82
C SER A 102 -10.58 10.83 7.08
N GLY A 103 -10.78 11.52 8.21
CA GLY A 103 -11.21 10.92 9.47
C GLY A 103 -10.12 10.18 10.25
N THR A 104 -8.95 9.94 9.65
CA THR A 104 -7.82 9.20 10.26
C THR A 104 -7.30 9.84 11.57
N GLU A 105 -7.53 11.12 11.77
CA GLU A 105 -7.22 11.86 12.99
C GLU A 105 -7.96 11.33 14.24
N ASN A 106 -9.11 10.66 14.04
CA ASN A 106 -9.95 10.10 15.10
C ASN A 106 -9.56 8.64 15.44
N LEU A 107 -8.46 8.11 14.88
CA LEU A 107 -8.04 6.74 15.17
C LEU A 107 -7.63 6.60 16.65
N PRO A 108 -7.91 5.43 17.27
CA PRO A 108 -7.44 5.17 18.63
C PRO A 108 -5.91 5.24 18.70
N LYS A 109 -5.39 6.14 19.55
CA LYS A 109 -3.94 6.35 19.72
C LYS A 109 -3.34 5.47 20.83
N ASP A 110 -4.15 5.18 21.85
CA ASP A 110 -3.69 4.49 23.06
C ASP A 110 -3.92 2.97 23.01
N LYS A 111 -4.71 2.50 22.04
CA LYS A 111 -5.05 1.07 21.88
C LYS A 111 -4.88 0.64 20.43
N LYS A 112 -4.48 -0.62 20.23
CA LYS A 112 -4.53 -1.27 18.92
C LYS A 112 -5.96 -1.66 18.59
N TYR A 113 -6.26 -1.76 17.31
CA TYR A 113 -7.62 -1.88 16.79
C TYR A 113 -7.68 -2.80 15.58
N LEU A 114 -8.89 -3.27 15.27
CA LEU A 114 -9.20 -3.97 14.03
C LEU A 114 -9.66 -2.95 12.98
N ALA A 115 -8.88 -2.74 11.94
CA ALA A 115 -9.31 -1.95 10.78
C ALA A 115 -10.15 -2.83 9.84
N VAL A 116 -11.34 -2.35 9.47
CA VAL A 116 -12.25 -3.07 8.57
C VAL A 116 -12.47 -2.22 7.33
N CYS A 117 -12.09 -2.76 6.17
CA CYS A 117 -12.12 -2.08 4.87
C CYS A 117 -12.90 -2.90 3.84
N ASN A 118 -13.60 -2.25 2.91
CA ASN A 118 -14.12 -2.91 1.71
C ASN A 118 -13.00 -3.26 0.71
N HIS A 119 -13.25 -4.24 -0.18
CA HIS A 119 -12.26 -4.80 -1.11
C HIS A 119 -12.73 -4.73 -2.58
N ARG A 120 -12.36 -3.67 -3.27
CA ARG A 120 -12.74 -3.37 -4.67
C ARG A 120 -11.63 -3.64 -5.68
N SER A 121 -10.36 -3.74 -5.26
CA SER A 121 -9.22 -3.88 -6.18
C SER A 121 -8.03 -4.65 -5.57
N GLY A 122 -7.08 -5.05 -6.41
CA GLY A 122 -5.80 -5.59 -5.96
C GLY A 122 -4.87 -4.57 -5.28
N PHE A 123 -5.17 -3.27 -5.39
CA PHE A 123 -4.37 -2.20 -4.79
C PHE A 123 -4.79 -1.86 -3.36
N ASP A 124 -5.96 -2.31 -2.90
CA ASP A 124 -6.59 -1.81 -1.68
C ASP A 124 -5.67 -1.92 -0.46
N ALA A 125 -5.14 -3.11 -0.17
CA ALA A 125 -4.26 -3.32 0.99
C ALA A 125 -3.04 -2.39 0.97
N PHE A 126 -2.45 -2.14 -0.19
CA PHE A 126 -1.30 -1.24 -0.33
C PHE A 126 -1.69 0.23 -0.13
N LEU A 127 -2.85 0.63 -0.63
CA LEU A 127 -3.36 1.99 -0.49
C LEU A 127 -3.74 2.27 0.97
N VAL A 128 -4.36 1.30 1.66
CA VAL A 128 -4.61 1.36 3.11
C VAL A 128 -3.29 1.44 3.87
N ALA A 129 -2.29 0.62 3.52
CA ALA A 129 -0.97 0.67 4.18
C ALA A 129 -0.29 2.04 4.03
N ILE A 130 -0.42 2.70 2.87
CA ILE A 130 0.07 4.08 2.67
C ILE A 130 -0.72 5.08 3.52
N ALA A 131 -2.05 4.98 3.53
CA ALA A 131 -2.91 5.89 4.27
C ALA A 131 -2.70 5.79 5.79
N MET A 132 -2.45 4.59 6.29
CA MET A 132 -2.26 4.30 7.71
C MET A 132 -0.78 4.22 8.11
N ALA A 133 0.12 4.74 7.28
CA ALA A 133 1.56 4.72 7.49
C ALA A 133 2.04 5.15 8.90
N PRO A 134 1.44 6.17 9.57
CA PRO A 134 1.85 6.55 10.92
C PRO A 134 1.60 5.47 11.98
N GLU A 135 0.51 4.71 11.84
CA GLU A 135 0.00 3.79 12.87
C GLU A 135 0.64 2.39 12.83
N GLN A 136 1.16 2.01 11.65
CA GLN A 136 1.58 0.65 11.29
C GLN A 136 0.46 -0.37 11.43
N VAL A 137 0.09 -0.99 10.31
CA VAL A 137 -1.02 -1.93 10.26
C VAL A 137 -0.58 -3.21 9.57
N SER A 138 -0.83 -4.34 10.22
CA SER A 138 -0.66 -5.67 9.64
C SER A 138 -1.91 -6.05 8.85
N PHE A 139 -1.76 -6.88 7.82
CA PHE A 139 -2.88 -7.32 6.98
C PHE A 139 -3.02 -8.83 7.05
N ILE A 140 -4.28 -9.29 7.09
CA ILE A 140 -4.60 -10.69 6.81
C ILE A 140 -4.77 -10.86 5.30
N THR A 141 -3.92 -11.67 4.70
CA THR A 141 -3.80 -11.84 3.25
C THR A 141 -3.75 -13.32 2.85
N LYS A 142 -3.97 -13.62 1.57
CA LYS A 142 -3.92 -14.99 1.07
C LYS A 142 -2.47 -15.54 1.02
N PRO A 143 -2.26 -16.86 1.09
CA PRO A 143 -0.93 -17.45 1.04
C PRO A 143 -0.16 -17.11 -0.23
N GLU A 144 -0.83 -16.98 -1.37
CA GLU A 144 -0.20 -16.65 -2.65
C GLU A 144 0.44 -15.25 -2.61
N ASN A 145 -0.20 -14.30 -1.92
CA ASN A 145 0.38 -12.98 -1.74
C ASN A 145 1.64 -13.05 -0.90
N MET A 146 1.65 -13.87 0.17
CA MET A 146 2.83 -14.09 1.01
C MET A 146 3.96 -14.84 0.28
N ALA A 147 3.70 -15.47 -0.85
CA ALA A 147 4.71 -16.14 -1.67
C ALA A 147 5.44 -15.20 -2.65
N ILE A 148 5.00 -13.95 -2.80
CA ILE A 148 5.62 -12.99 -3.72
C ILE A 148 7.07 -12.69 -3.26
N PRO A 149 8.09 -12.99 -4.07
CA PRO A 149 9.48 -12.75 -3.71
C PRO A 149 9.73 -11.27 -3.41
N LEU A 150 10.66 -10.99 -2.48
CA LEU A 150 10.99 -9.65 -1.95
C LEU A 150 9.86 -9.01 -1.14
N ALA A 151 8.62 -8.97 -1.64
CA ALA A 151 7.47 -8.46 -0.90
C ALA A 151 7.25 -9.26 0.38
N HIS A 152 7.40 -10.60 0.34
CA HIS A 152 7.37 -11.48 1.50
C HIS A 152 8.24 -10.94 2.65
N ASN A 153 9.48 -10.55 2.36
CA ASN A 153 10.45 -10.10 3.35
C ASN A 153 9.96 -8.85 4.09
N TYR A 154 9.34 -7.90 3.37
CA TYR A 154 8.76 -6.72 4.00
C TYR A 154 7.49 -7.03 4.78
N MET A 155 6.63 -7.89 4.24
CA MET A 155 5.38 -8.30 4.88
C MET A 155 5.62 -9.01 6.21
N ILE A 156 6.62 -9.90 6.32
CA ILE A 156 6.96 -10.52 7.62
C ILE A 156 7.53 -9.51 8.63
N ARG A 157 8.21 -8.45 8.18
CA ARG A 157 8.64 -7.35 9.07
C ARG A 157 7.51 -6.40 9.45
N GLY A 158 6.44 -6.36 8.65
CA GLY A 158 5.16 -5.73 8.96
C GLY A 158 4.19 -6.65 9.74
N LEU A 159 4.63 -7.86 10.10
CA LEU A 159 3.83 -8.87 10.81
C LEU A 159 2.55 -9.30 10.07
N TYR A 160 2.56 -9.30 8.73
CA TYR A 160 1.39 -9.70 7.93
C TYR A 160 1.09 -11.18 8.14
N LEU A 161 -0.19 -11.50 8.12
CA LEU A 161 -0.70 -12.82 8.45
C LEU A 161 -1.27 -13.50 7.21
N SER A 162 -0.80 -14.72 6.95
CA SER A 162 -1.33 -15.57 5.88
C SER A 162 -2.57 -16.31 6.37
N ILE A 163 -3.71 -16.18 5.68
CA ILE A 163 -4.91 -16.95 5.96
C ILE A 163 -5.24 -17.90 4.82
N ASP A 164 -5.12 -19.19 5.08
CA ASP A 164 -5.67 -20.23 4.22
C ASP A 164 -7.10 -20.51 4.66
N ARG A 165 -8.08 -20.11 3.84
CA ARG A 165 -9.50 -20.24 4.15
C ARG A 165 -10.09 -21.59 3.75
N GLU A 166 -9.36 -22.38 2.97
CA GLU A 166 -9.74 -23.75 2.64
C GLU A 166 -9.37 -24.70 3.79
N ASN A 167 -8.32 -24.35 4.54
CA ASN A 167 -7.94 -25.06 5.76
C ASN A 167 -8.40 -24.34 7.03
N THR A 168 -9.55 -24.77 7.56
CA THR A 168 -10.16 -24.20 8.79
C THR A 168 -9.19 -24.12 9.98
N ARG A 169 -8.33 -25.14 10.17
CA ARG A 169 -7.37 -25.17 11.29
C ARG A 169 -6.30 -24.10 11.12
N ASN A 170 -5.78 -23.91 9.90
CA ASN A 170 -4.81 -22.86 9.62
C ASN A 170 -5.44 -21.47 9.68
N ALA A 171 -6.67 -21.31 9.19
CA ALA A 171 -7.41 -20.05 9.33
C ALA A 171 -7.54 -19.65 10.80
N LEU A 172 -7.95 -20.58 11.68
CA LEU A 172 -8.09 -20.33 13.11
C LEU A 172 -6.76 -19.93 13.77
N LYS A 173 -5.64 -20.58 13.43
CA LYS A 173 -4.31 -20.17 13.92
C LYS A 173 -3.99 -18.72 13.57
N THR A 174 -4.31 -18.30 12.34
CA THR A 174 -4.10 -16.93 11.89
C THR A 174 -4.99 -15.94 12.63
N ILE A 175 -6.26 -16.28 12.87
CA ILE A 175 -7.17 -15.45 13.67
C ILE A 175 -6.67 -15.31 15.12
N ILE A 176 -6.25 -16.41 15.76
CA ILE A 176 -5.67 -16.39 17.12
C ILE A 176 -4.44 -15.50 17.18
N LYS A 177 -3.57 -15.56 16.17
CA LYS A 177 -2.38 -14.71 16.09
C LYS A 177 -2.71 -13.23 15.90
N ALA A 178 -3.76 -12.92 15.14
CA ALA A 178 -4.26 -11.55 15.00
C ALA A 178 -4.81 -11.02 16.33
N ILE A 179 -5.55 -11.85 17.07
CA ILE A 179 -6.04 -11.53 18.42
C ILE A 179 -4.86 -11.23 19.34
N GLU A 180 -3.85 -12.10 19.36
CA GLU A 180 -2.63 -11.92 20.17
C GLU A 180 -1.90 -10.60 19.86
N TYR A 181 -1.74 -10.28 18.58
CA TYR A 181 -1.09 -9.04 18.15
C TYR A 181 -1.81 -7.79 18.62
N ILE A 182 -3.14 -7.79 18.60
CA ILE A 182 -3.91 -6.63 19.03
C ILE A 182 -3.96 -6.55 20.56
N SER A 183 -4.27 -7.66 21.25
CA SER A 183 -4.42 -7.66 22.72
C SER A 183 -3.12 -7.37 23.46
N GLN A 184 -1.97 -7.77 22.91
CA GLN A 184 -0.65 -7.42 23.45
C GLN A 184 -0.17 -6.02 23.03
N GLY A 185 -0.98 -5.25 22.29
CA GLY A 185 -0.63 -3.90 21.86
C GLY A 185 0.48 -3.83 20.80
N ILE A 186 0.80 -4.95 20.13
CA ILE A 186 1.91 -5.05 19.18
C ILE A 186 1.61 -4.25 17.90
N ILE A 187 0.47 -4.53 17.26
CA ILE A 187 0.11 -3.89 15.99
C ILE A 187 -1.41 -3.99 15.74
N SER A 188 -1.98 -2.97 15.08
CA SER A 188 -3.35 -3.04 14.57
C SER A 188 -3.41 -3.98 13.37
N VAL A 189 -4.55 -4.65 13.16
CA VAL A 189 -4.72 -5.60 12.05
C VAL A 189 -5.84 -5.10 11.14
N CYS A 190 -5.62 -5.14 9.83
CA CYS A 190 -6.61 -4.82 8.82
C CYS A 190 -7.18 -6.10 8.20
N VAL A 191 -8.50 -6.13 8.07
CA VAL A 191 -9.26 -7.19 7.42
C VAL A 191 -10.19 -6.63 6.35
N PHE A 192 -10.42 -7.48 5.36
CA PHE A 192 -11.39 -7.25 4.29
C PHE A 192 -12.50 -8.31 4.41
N PRO A 193 -13.66 -7.97 5.02
CA PRO A 193 -14.67 -8.96 5.41
C PRO A 193 -15.34 -9.63 4.22
N GLU A 194 -15.33 -9.02 3.03
CA GLU A 194 -15.78 -9.65 1.78
C GLU A 194 -14.98 -10.91 1.45
N GLY A 195 -13.72 -10.95 1.88
CA GLY A 195 -12.77 -12.02 1.62
C GLY A 195 -12.30 -12.12 0.17
N THR A 196 -13.08 -11.68 -0.81
CA THR A 196 -12.70 -11.64 -2.22
C THR A 196 -12.88 -10.24 -2.76
N ARG A 197 -12.10 -9.89 -3.78
CA ARG A 197 -12.27 -8.64 -4.52
C ARG A 197 -13.65 -8.61 -5.17
N SER A 198 -14.33 -7.49 -5.08
CA SER A 198 -15.53 -7.24 -5.87
C SER A 198 -15.21 -7.24 -7.37
N LYS A 199 -15.99 -7.99 -8.16
CA LYS A 199 -15.82 -8.08 -9.61
C LYS A 199 -16.53 -6.95 -10.36
N ASN A 200 -17.57 -6.38 -9.76
CA ASN A 200 -18.40 -5.33 -10.34
C ASN A 200 -18.16 -3.96 -9.67
N GLY A 201 -17.20 -3.90 -8.74
CA GLY A 201 -16.93 -2.71 -7.95
C GLY A 201 -17.97 -2.45 -6.85
N LYS A 202 -19.04 -3.22 -6.70
CA LYS A 202 -20.00 -3.03 -5.61
C LYS A 202 -19.53 -3.66 -4.30
N LEU A 203 -20.07 -3.22 -3.17
CA LEU A 203 -19.80 -3.82 -1.86
C LEU A 203 -20.32 -5.26 -1.80
N GLY A 204 -19.42 -6.22 -1.66
CA GLY A 204 -19.74 -7.63 -1.53
C GLY A 204 -20.38 -8.00 -0.19
N GLU A 205 -20.73 -9.27 -0.06
CA GLU A 205 -21.25 -9.84 1.19
C GLU A 205 -20.12 -9.99 2.22
N PHE A 206 -20.39 -9.59 3.46
CA PHE A 206 -19.41 -9.66 4.53
C PHE A 206 -19.44 -11.01 5.22
N LYS A 207 -18.26 -11.53 5.55
CA LYS A 207 -18.08 -12.74 6.35
C LYS A 207 -17.79 -12.34 7.79
N PRO A 208 -18.77 -12.46 8.71
CA PRO A 208 -18.65 -11.93 10.08
C PRO A 208 -17.57 -12.63 10.91
N GLY A 209 -17.13 -13.83 10.52
CA GLY A 209 -16.13 -14.60 11.26
C GLY A 209 -14.80 -13.89 11.49
N CYS A 210 -14.40 -12.94 10.62
CA CYS A 210 -13.19 -12.14 10.84
C CYS A 210 -13.34 -11.08 11.94
N LEU A 211 -14.58 -10.66 12.25
CA LEU A 211 -14.87 -9.67 13.28
C LEU A 211 -14.72 -10.25 14.70
N LYS A 212 -14.72 -11.59 14.85
CA LYS A 212 -14.35 -12.26 16.10
C LYS A 212 -12.97 -11.86 16.62
N ILE A 213 -12.09 -11.36 15.75
CA ILE A 213 -10.79 -10.82 16.19
C ILE A 213 -11.01 -9.67 17.17
N ALA A 214 -11.91 -8.73 16.86
CA ALA A 214 -12.14 -7.57 17.72
C ALA A 214 -12.83 -7.96 19.02
N GLU A 215 -13.83 -8.85 18.94
CA GLU A 215 -14.53 -9.41 20.12
C GLU A 215 -13.56 -10.09 21.09
N LYS A 216 -12.69 -10.97 20.59
CA LYS A 216 -11.75 -11.73 21.44
C LYS A 216 -10.51 -10.95 21.86
N ALA A 217 -10.14 -9.91 21.11
CA ALA A 217 -9.05 -9.02 21.49
C ALA A 217 -9.51 -7.85 22.37
N GLU A 218 -10.81 -7.73 22.63
CA GLU A 218 -11.43 -6.64 23.39
C GLU A 218 -10.98 -5.26 22.86
N CYS A 219 -10.98 -5.12 21.53
CA CYS A 219 -10.41 -3.96 20.85
C CYS A 219 -11.45 -3.21 20.00
N PRO A 220 -11.24 -1.91 19.75
CA PRO A 220 -12.15 -1.14 18.90
C PRO A 220 -12.04 -1.57 17.44
N ILE A 221 -13.13 -1.35 16.70
CA ILE A 221 -13.18 -1.55 15.25
C ILE A 221 -13.15 -0.18 14.57
N ALA A 222 -12.16 0.08 13.73
CA ALA A 222 -12.08 1.27 12.90
C ALA A 222 -12.59 0.95 11.48
N ILE A 223 -13.67 1.61 11.07
CA ILE A 223 -14.36 1.35 9.80
C ILE A 223 -13.83 2.29 8.72
N PHE A 224 -13.43 1.74 7.57
CA PHE A 224 -12.94 2.50 6.43
C PHE A 224 -13.68 2.16 5.14
N ALA A 225 -14.03 3.18 4.35
CA ALA A 225 -14.52 3.01 2.98
C ALA A 225 -13.48 3.48 1.96
N LEU A 226 -13.24 2.62 0.97
CA LEU A 226 -12.39 2.85 -0.18
C LEU A 226 -13.22 3.07 -1.44
N GLN A 227 -12.88 4.11 -2.21
CA GLN A 227 -13.51 4.42 -3.49
C GLN A 227 -12.49 4.72 -4.58
N GLY A 228 -12.79 4.32 -5.81
CA GLY A 228 -12.01 4.63 -7.01
C GLY A 228 -10.83 3.70 -7.26
N THR A 229 -10.56 2.73 -6.39
CA THR A 229 -9.44 1.79 -6.55
C THR A 229 -9.67 0.81 -7.71
N GLU A 230 -10.93 0.46 -7.96
CA GLU A 230 -11.41 -0.35 -9.09
C GLU A 230 -11.14 0.28 -10.46
N HIS A 231 -10.90 1.59 -10.52
CA HIS A 231 -10.63 2.31 -11.76
C HIS A 231 -9.13 2.41 -12.12
N ILE A 232 -8.22 2.01 -11.21
CA ILE A 232 -6.77 2.21 -11.38
C ILE A 232 -6.26 1.57 -12.67
N MET A 233 -6.55 0.28 -12.88
CA MET A 233 -6.08 -0.44 -14.08
C MET A 233 -6.74 0.06 -15.37
N LYS A 234 -8.01 0.47 -15.30
CA LYS A 234 -8.75 0.97 -16.46
C LYS A 234 -8.26 2.35 -16.92
N ASN A 235 -7.84 3.19 -15.98
CA ASN A 235 -7.40 4.54 -16.25
C ASN A 235 -5.93 4.61 -16.68
N PHE A 236 -5.08 3.69 -16.21
CA PHE A 236 -3.67 3.66 -16.57
C PHE A 236 -3.46 3.28 -18.05
N PRO A 237 -2.52 3.90 -18.79
CA PRO A 237 -1.64 5.02 -18.40
C PRO A 237 -2.24 6.43 -18.65
N TRP A 238 -3.40 6.52 -19.28
CA TRP A 238 -3.89 7.76 -19.89
C TRP A 238 -4.59 8.73 -18.95
N ARG A 239 -5.23 8.23 -17.89
CA ARG A 239 -6.04 9.01 -16.94
C ARG A 239 -5.49 8.86 -15.52
N ARG A 240 -5.58 9.94 -14.76
CA ARG A 240 -5.31 9.93 -13.31
C ARG A 240 -6.48 9.27 -12.59
N THR A 241 -6.20 8.51 -11.54
CA THR A 241 -7.24 7.94 -10.66
C THR A 241 -7.18 8.63 -9.30
N ASN A 242 -8.30 9.18 -8.85
CA ASN A 242 -8.44 9.66 -7.48
C ASN A 242 -9.01 8.52 -6.63
N VAL A 243 -8.30 8.20 -5.54
CA VAL A 243 -8.74 7.21 -4.55
C VAL A 243 -9.06 7.94 -3.26
N THR A 244 -10.21 7.65 -2.65
CA THR A 244 -10.52 8.09 -1.28
C THR A 244 -10.45 6.91 -0.33
N ILE A 245 -9.91 7.17 0.87
CA ILE A 245 -9.89 6.24 2.00
C ILE A 245 -10.43 7.03 3.19
N ASP A 246 -11.69 6.81 3.49
CA ASP A 246 -12.43 7.59 4.46
C ASP A 246 -12.69 6.73 5.70
N MET A 247 -12.20 7.15 6.86
CA MET A 247 -12.60 6.54 8.13
C MET A 247 -13.98 7.05 8.52
N LEU A 248 -14.91 6.12 8.77
CA LEU A 248 -16.32 6.44 8.96
C LEU A 248 -16.69 6.56 10.44
N LYS A 249 -16.38 5.51 11.20
CA LYS A 249 -16.75 5.37 12.61
C LYS A 249 -15.74 4.44 13.29
N VAL A 250 -15.58 4.64 14.60
CA VAL A 250 -14.93 3.69 15.50
C VAL A 250 -16.00 3.08 16.40
N ILE A 251 -16.16 1.76 16.36
CA ILE A 251 -17.00 1.01 17.30
C ILE A 251 -16.11 0.67 18.51
N GLN A 252 -16.55 1.06 19.71
CA GLN A 252 -15.77 0.87 20.93
C GLN A 252 -15.84 -0.59 21.43
N PRO A 253 -14.85 -1.08 22.18
CA PRO A 253 -14.83 -2.46 22.68
C PRO A 253 -16.10 -2.87 23.42
N GLU A 254 -16.69 -1.95 24.19
CA GLU A 254 -17.91 -2.19 24.96
C GLU A 254 -19.09 -2.47 24.02
N GLU A 255 -19.23 -1.68 22.95
CA GLU A 255 -20.26 -1.88 21.92
C GLU A 255 -20.02 -3.17 21.10
N VAL A 256 -18.75 -3.55 20.89
CA VAL A 256 -18.40 -4.83 20.25
C VAL A 256 -18.82 -6.02 21.13
N ALA A 257 -18.73 -5.91 22.45
CA ALA A 257 -19.08 -6.99 23.37
C ALA A 257 -20.60 -7.19 23.52
N GLU A 258 -21.40 -6.13 23.33
CA GLU A 258 -22.86 -6.17 23.46
C GLU A 258 -23.57 -6.73 22.22
N LYS A 259 -22.91 -6.72 21.06
CA LYS A 259 -23.51 -7.08 19.77
C LYS A 259 -23.00 -8.43 19.27
N THR A 260 -23.82 -9.13 18.49
CA THR A 260 -23.30 -10.30 17.78
C THR A 260 -22.41 -9.86 16.62
N THR A 261 -21.45 -10.70 16.22
CA THR A 261 -20.62 -10.42 15.04
C THR A 261 -21.42 -10.22 13.74
N VAL A 262 -22.65 -10.74 13.66
CA VAL A 262 -23.56 -10.51 12.53
C VAL A 262 -24.10 -9.10 12.58
N ASP A 263 -24.61 -8.65 13.73
CA ASP A 263 -25.12 -7.28 13.91
C ASP A 263 -24.03 -6.24 13.64
N ILE A 264 -22.82 -6.47 14.14
CA ILE A 264 -21.65 -5.61 13.86
C ILE A 264 -21.33 -5.61 12.37
N SER A 265 -21.36 -6.77 11.72
CA SER A 265 -21.13 -6.87 10.28
C SER A 265 -22.14 -6.07 9.48
N ASP A 266 -23.42 -6.15 9.84
CA ASP A 266 -24.51 -5.44 9.17
C ASP A 266 -24.42 -3.93 9.40
N GLU A 267 -24.06 -3.49 10.61
CA GLU A 267 -23.79 -2.08 10.92
C GLU A 267 -22.62 -1.54 10.09
N ILE A 268 -21.48 -2.22 10.08
CA ILE A 268 -20.30 -1.82 9.30
C ILE A 268 -20.66 -1.74 7.82
N ARG A 269 -21.39 -2.74 7.31
CA ARG A 269 -21.81 -2.78 5.92
C ARG A 269 -22.75 -1.62 5.59
N SER A 270 -23.70 -1.31 6.46
CA SER A 270 -24.64 -0.18 6.29
C SER A 270 -23.90 1.16 6.22
N GLU A 271 -22.94 1.40 7.12
CA GLU A 271 -22.11 2.62 7.10
C GLU A 271 -21.30 2.73 5.80
N MET A 272 -20.73 1.62 5.33
CA MET A 272 -20.02 1.60 4.05
C MET A 272 -20.97 1.86 2.87
N LEU A 273 -22.13 1.21 2.78
CA LEU A 273 -23.12 1.43 1.72
C LEU A 273 -23.54 2.90 1.64
N LYS A 274 -23.88 3.50 2.80
CA LYS A 274 -24.23 4.92 2.90
C LYS A 274 -23.12 5.83 2.38
N LYS A 275 -21.86 5.54 2.70
CA LYS A 275 -20.72 6.32 2.21
C LYS A 275 -20.45 6.11 0.71
N LEU A 276 -20.66 4.88 0.22
CA LEU A 276 -20.45 4.49 -1.18
C LEU A 276 -21.58 4.99 -2.09
N GLY A 277 -22.76 5.33 -1.54
CA GLY A 277 -23.95 5.67 -2.31
C GLY A 277 -24.56 4.46 -3.02
N GLU A 278 -24.44 3.28 -2.41
CA GLU A 278 -24.91 1.99 -2.91
C GLU A 278 -26.15 1.49 -2.16
#